data_AF-A0A7X4C108-F1
#
_entry.id   AF-A0A7X4C108-F1
#
_cell.length_a   1.000
_cell.length_b   1.000
_cell.length_c   1.000
_cell.angle_alpha   90.00
_cell.angle_beta   90.00
_cell.angle_gamma   90.00
#
_symmetry.space_group_name_H-M   'P 1'
#
loop_
_entity.id
_entity.type
_entity.pdbx_description
1 polymer ?
#
loop_
_entity_poly.entity_id
_entity_poly.type
_entity_poly.pdbx_seq_one_letter_code
_entity_poly.pdbx_strand_id
1 'polypeptide(L)'
;MVARVRNLTSSSSTAEYFHEEGGYYVTAGGDREAARAKAEEHRQASAWHGRAAAAVGLEAGRKVSTRAFERILQGYMPGTDIRLGRKRDGQHEHRPGFDITFSAPKSVSLAALLPTAQHPRGDRAVLRCHDEAVRGALDWIEETMLQTRGWDPETRRRPRVKGHGLAAALFRHVASRDLDPQLHTHAVVANMTRDGEGRWKSIEPTLLHRHARLIGAFYRNELSRRLIERGYSVVPAMAGRLQSFEIAGYDKALRDAFSTRRKAILAWIDEKGWERGE
;
A
#
# COMPACT_ATOMS: atom_id res chain seq x y z
N MET A 1 10.43 -8.28 -2.94
CA MET A 1 9.12 -7.69 -3.20
C MET A 1 9.32 -6.22 -3.59
N VAL A 2 8.62 -5.75 -4.62
CA VAL A 2 8.67 -4.35 -5.13
C VAL A 2 7.40 -3.66 -4.72
N ALA A 3 7.43 -2.35 -4.48
CA ALA A 3 6.16 -1.61 -4.47
C ALA A 3 5.47 -1.81 -5.82
N ARG A 4 4.22 -2.25 -5.79
CA ARG A 4 3.41 -2.46 -6.99
C ARG A 4 2.41 -1.33 -7.09
N VAL A 5 2.35 -0.66 -8.25
CA VAL A 5 1.32 0.33 -8.55
C VAL A 5 0.33 -0.31 -9.51
N ARG A 6 -0.95 -0.37 -9.12
CA ARG A 6 -2.04 -0.91 -9.94
C ARG A 6 -3.14 0.13 -10.10
N ASN A 7 -3.71 0.25 -11.29
CA ASN A 7 -4.93 1.04 -11.49
C ASN A 7 -6.13 0.29 -10.90
N LEU A 8 -6.95 0.98 -10.14
CA LEU A 8 -8.25 0.45 -9.73
C LEU A 8 -9.20 0.44 -10.93
N THR A 9 -9.86 -0.70 -11.15
CA THR A 9 -10.79 -0.89 -12.27
C THR A 9 -12.23 -0.55 -11.90
N SER A 10 -12.58 -0.58 -10.61
CA SER A 10 -13.91 -0.22 -10.11
C SER A 10 -13.83 0.33 -8.69
N SER A 11 -14.83 1.13 -8.30
CA SER A 11 -15.08 1.51 -6.92
C SER A 11 -15.86 0.45 -6.12
N SER A 12 -16.28 -0.64 -6.77
CA SER A 12 -17.04 -1.74 -6.16
C SER A 12 -16.18 -2.87 -5.60
N SER A 13 -14.86 -2.90 -5.87
CA SER A 13 -13.95 -3.91 -5.30
C SER A 13 -13.44 -3.54 -3.90
N THR A 14 -13.93 -2.45 -3.32
CA THR A 14 -13.45 -1.87 -2.06
C THR A 14 -13.50 -2.80 -0.85
N ALA A 15 -14.45 -3.74 -0.83
CA ALA A 15 -14.61 -4.71 0.23
C ALA A 15 -13.33 -5.55 0.44
N GLU A 16 -12.58 -5.84 -0.62
CA GLU A 16 -11.35 -6.66 -0.55
C GLU A 16 -10.27 -6.04 0.34
N TYR A 17 -10.25 -4.71 0.50
CA TYR A 17 -9.29 -4.03 1.37
C TYR A 17 -9.65 -4.09 2.85
N PHE A 18 -10.95 -4.18 3.16
CA PHE A 18 -11.47 -4.27 4.53
C PHE A 18 -11.51 -5.70 5.06
N HIS A 19 -11.29 -6.69 4.21
CA HIS A 19 -11.33 -8.11 4.57
C HIS A 19 -9.94 -8.73 4.43
N GLU A 20 -9.48 -9.44 5.47
CA GLU A 20 -8.30 -10.30 5.35
C GLU A 20 -8.76 -11.74 5.12
N GLU A 21 -8.40 -12.32 3.98
CA GLU A 21 -8.51 -13.76 3.77
C GLU A 21 -7.43 -14.44 4.64
N GLY A 22 -7.83 -14.82 5.85
CA GLY A 22 -7.09 -15.75 6.71
C GLY A 22 -6.12 -15.11 7.70
N GLY A 23 -6.18 -15.56 8.96
CA GLY A 23 -5.31 -15.08 10.04
C GLY A 23 -4.29 -16.12 10.43
N TYR A 24 -3.02 -15.72 10.52
CA TYR A 24 -1.96 -16.55 11.09
C TYR A 24 -2.11 -16.76 12.61
N TYR A 25 -2.93 -15.95 13.27
CA TYR A 25 -3.27 -16.08 14.69
C TYR A 25 -4.51 -16.95 14.95
N VAL A 26 -4.98 -17.75 13.98
CA VAL A 26 -6.02 -18.74 14.25
C VAL A 26 -5.39 -19.89 15.02
N THR A 27 -5.43 -19.79 16.34
CA THR A 27 -5.62 -20.97 17.18
C THR A 27 -6.95 -21.61 16.78
N ALA A 28 -6.88 -22.90 16.53
CA ALA A 28 -7.97 -23.82 16.22
C ALA A 28 -9.39 -23.39 16.67
N GLY A 29 -10.35 -23.48 15.74
CA GLY A 29 -11.77 -23.69 16.06
C GLY A 29 -12.69 -22.49 15.86
N GLY A 30 -13.17 -22.28 14.62
CA GLY A 30 -14.55 -21.84 14.30
C GLY A 30 -15.18 -20.62 14.99
N ASP A 31 -14.43 -19.81 15.74
CA ASP A 31 -15.00 -18.79 16.62
C ASP A 31 -15.33 -17.49 15.85
N ARG A 32 -16.63 -17.23 15.71
CA ARG A 32 -17.20 -16.03 15.07
C ARG A 32 -16.86 -14.75 15.85
N GLU A 33 -16.60 -14.84 17.15
CA GLU A 33 -16.25 -13.70 17.99
C GLU A 33 -14.80 -13.27 17.76
N ALA A 34 -13.86 -14.23 17.68
CA ALA A 34 -12.48 -13.99 17.27
C ALA A 34 -12.39 -13.41 15.85
N ALA A 35 -13.20 -13.90 14.91
CA ALA A 35 -13.28 -13.35 13.55
C ALA A 35 -13.80 -11.90 13.53
N ARG A 36 -14.80 -11.56 14.35
CA ARG A 36 -15.31 -10.18 14.49
C ARG A 36 -14.31 -9.24 15.16
N ALA A 37 -13.63 -9.69 16.22
CA ALA A 37 -12.56 -8.94 16.88
C ALA A 37 -11.40 -8.63 15.91
N LYS A 38 -11.06 -9.57 15.04
CA LYS A 38 -10.04 -9.40 13.99
C LYS A 38 -10.46 -8.46 12.87
N ALA A 39 -11.71 -8.55 12.40
CA ALA A 39 -12.25 -7.59 11.44
C ALA A 39 -12.32 -6.17 12.03
N GLU A 40 -12.49 -6.04 13.34
CA GLU A 40 -12.37 -4.77 14.05
C GLU A 40 -10.91 -4.32 14.20
N GLU A 41 -9.96 -5.22 14.50
CA GLU A 41 -8.51 -4.90 14.54
C GLU A 41 -7.99 -4.48 13.14
N HIS A 42 -8.46 -5.11 12.07
CA HIS A 42 -8.16 -4.72 10.69
C HIS A 42 -8.74 -3.36 10.33
N ARG A 43 -10.00 -3.10 10.73
CA ARG A 43 -10.58 -1.75 10.61
C ARG A 43 -9.83 -0.73 11.46
N GLN A 44 -9.29 -1.12 12.62
CA GLN A 44 -8.39 -0.29 13.44
C GLN A 44 -7.01 -0.08 12.81
N ALA A 45 -6.56 -1.00 11.95
CA ALA A 45 -5.32 -0.89 11.18
C ALA A 45 -5.49 -0.09 9.87
N SER A 46 -6.67 0.49 9.64
CA SER A 46 -6.91 1.41 8.52
C SER A 46 -6.72 2.87 8.92
N ALA A 47 -6.07 3.66 8.07
CA ALA A 47 -5.86 5.09 8.32
C ALA A 47 -5.85 5.90 7.03
N TRP A 48 -6.32 7.14 7.10
CA TRP A 48 -6.09 8.13 6.04
C TRP A 48 -4.67 8.69 6.12
N HIS A 49 -4.14 9.09 4.96
CA HIS A 49 -2.84 9.74 4.83
C HIS A 49 -2.82 10.75 3.66
N GLY A 50 -1.99 11.78 3.79
CA GLY A 50 -1.67 12.76 2.75
C GLY A 50 -2.40 14.10 2.88
N ARG A 51 -1.82 15.17 2.31
CA ARG A 51 -2.36 16.53 2.51
C ARG A 51 -3.72 16.75 1.86
N ALA A 52 -4.02 16.06 0.75
CA ALA A 52 -5.35 16.18 0.14
C ALA A 52 -6.41 15.48 1.00
N ALA A 53 -6.08 14.38 1.69
CA ALA A 53 -7.00 13.77 2.66
C ALA A 53 -7.30 14.75 3.81
N ALA A 54 -6.27 15.36 4.39
CA ALA A 54 -6.44 16.35 5.45
C ALA A 54 -7.29 17.56 4.98
N ALA A 55 -7.07 18.04 3.75
CA ALA A 55 -7.82 19.17 3.19
C ALA A 55 -9.33 18.91 3.02
N VAL A 56 -9.77 17.65 3.02
CA VAL A 56 -11.19 17.26 2.95
C VAL A 56 -11.69 16.66 4.27
N GLY A 57 -10.98 16.90 5.39
CA GLY A 57 -11.37 16.43 6.72
C GLY A 57 -11.13 14.94 6.97
N LEU A 58 -10.36 14.27 6.10
CA LEU A 58 -9.92 12.89 6.27
C LEU A 58 -8.52 12.87 6.90
N GLU A 59 -8.46 13.21 8.18
CA GLU A 59 -7.20 13.39 8.91
C GLU A 59 -6.47 12.07 9.18
N ALA A 60 -5.14 12.18 9.31
CA ALA A 60 -4.30 11.08 9.73
C ALA A 60 -4.74 10.52 11.10
N GLY A 61 -4.81 9.20 11.22
CA GLY A 61 -5.26 8.52 12.44
C GLY A 61 -6.79 8.37 12.56
N ARG A 62 -7.60 8.98 11.68
CA ARG A 62 -9.02 8.63 11.58
C ARG A 62 -9.19 7.31 10.84
N LYS A 63 -10.05 6.44 11.38
CA LYS A 63 -10.44 5.19 10.73
C LYS A 63 -11.05 5.45 9.36
N VAL A 64 -10.73 4.60 8.40
CA VAL A 64 -11.33 4.66 7.07
C VAL A 64 -12.73 4.05 7.14
N SER A 65 -13.77 4.86 6.99
CA SER A 65 -15.13 4.32 6.85
C SER A 65 -15.36 3.84 5.42
N THR A 66 -16.03 2.69 5.26
CA THR A 66 -16.37 2.12 3.94
C THR A 66 -17.09 3.13 3.07
N ARG A 67 -18.08 3.86 3.63
CA ARG A 67 -18.83 4.89 2.91
C ARG A 67 -17.95 6.05 2.43
N ALA A 68 -17.06 6.57 3.28
CA ALA A 68 -16.17 7.66 2.87
C ALA A 68 -15.19 7.19 1.78
N PHE A 69 -14.67 5.97 1.93
CA PHE A 69 -13.77 5.35 0.97
C PHE A 69 -14.42 5.08 -0.39
N GLU A 70 -15.63 4.53 -0.43
CA GLU A 70 -16.34 4.34 -1.70
C GLU A 70 -16.65 5.65 -2.39
N ARG A 71 -17.10 6.66 -1.63
CA ARG A 71 -17.41 7.98 -2.18
C ARG A 71 -16.18 8.65 -2.78
N ILE A 72 -15.04 8.61 -2.09
CA ILE A 72 -13.80 9.22 -2.59
C ILE A 72 -13.34 8.54 -3.88
N LEU A 73 -13.47 7.21 -3.96
CA LEU A 73 -13.14 6.42 -5.15
C LEU A 73 -14.15 6.58 -6.31
N GLN A 74 -15.35 7.09 -6.04
CA GLN A 74 -16.30 7.50 -7.07
C GLN A 74 -16.08 8.95 -7.54
N GLY A 75 -15.07 9.62 -6.98
CA GLY A 75 -14.69 10.98 -7.29
C GLY A 75 -15.42 12.05 -6.48
N TYR A 76 -16.20 11.69 -5.47
CA TYR A 76 -16.85 12.69 -4.61
C TYR A 76 -15.84 13.26 -3.60
N MET A 77 -15.66 14.57 -3.61
CA MET A 77 -14.82 15.26 -2.64
C MET A 77 -15.60 15.44 -1.33
N PRO A 78 -15.15 14.87 -0.20
CA PRO A 78 -15.82 15.02 1.08
C PRO A 78 -15.99 16.50 1.47
N GLY A 79 -17.14 16.84 2.05
CA GLY A 79 -17.45 18.20 2.49
C GLY A 79 -17.74 19.21 1.36
N THR A 80 -17.86 18.76 0.11
CA THR A 80 -18.17 19.64 -1.04
C THR A 80 -19.14 18.95 -2.02
N ASP A 81 -19.69 19.73 -2.95
CA ASP A 81 -20.50 19.22 -4.08
C ASP A 81 -19.66 18.81 -5.30
N ILE A 82 -18.33 18.84 -5.18
CA ILE A 82 -17.43 18.54 -6.29
C ILE A 82 -17.38 17.03 -6.52
N ARG A 83 -17.69 16.62 -7.76
CA ARG A 83 -17.45 15.26 -8.25
C ARG A 83 -16.42 15.28 -9.38
N LEU A 84 -15.22 14.77 -9.10
CA LEU A 84 -14.15 14.62 -10.10
C LEU A 84 -14.52 13.58 -11.15
N GLY A 85 -14.07 13.83 -12.39
CA GLY A 85 -14.34 13.00 -13.55
C GLY A 85 -14.71 13.84 -14.75
N ARG A 86 -15.15 13.20 -15.83
CA ARG A 86 -15.67 13.86 -17.02
C ARG A 86 -17.06 13.34 -17.31
N LYS A 87 -17.94 14.22 -17.78
CA LYS A 87 -19.19 13.78 -18.40
C LYS A 87 -18.91 13.47 -19.87
N ARG A 88 -19.25 12.25 -20.30
CA ARG A 88 -19.18 11.80 -21.68
C ARG A 88 -20.47 11.04 -21.99
N ASP A 89 -21.17 11.43 -23.05
CA ASP A 89 -22.41 10.76 -23.50
C ASP A 89 -23.46 10.60 -22.38
N GLY A 90 -23.58 11.62 -21.52
CA GLY A 90 -24.49 11.61 -20.36
C GLY A 90 -24.00 10.79 -19.16
N GLN A 91 -22.92 10.02 -19.30
CA GLN A 91 -22.32 9.21 -18.23
C GLN A 91 -21.16 9.94 -17.57
N HIS A 92 -21.00 9.71 -16.25
CA HIS A 92 -19.89 10.27 -15.48
C HIS A 92 -18.74 9.27 -15.42
N GLU A 93 -17.64 9.58 -16.09
CA GLU A 93 -16.43 8.78 -16.11
C GLU A 93 -15.42 9.30 -15.08
N HIS A 94 -15.12 8.48 -14.08
CA HIS A 94 -14.05 8.72 -13.11
C HIS A 94 -13.22 7.46 -12.93
N ARG A 95 -11.88 7.60 -13.00
CA ARG A 95 -10.97 6.51 -12.64
C ARG A 95 -10.78 6.54 -11.12
N PRO A 96 -11.06 5.45 -10.38
CA PRO A 96 -11.10 5.52 -8.91
C PRO A 96 -9.80 5.93 -8.23
N GLY A 97 -8.67 5.43 -8.73
CA GLY A 97 -7.39 5.61 -8.05
C GLY A 97 -6.36 4.56 -8.40
N PHE A 98 -5.37 4.48 -7.53
CA PHE A 98 -4.20 3.62 -7.67
C PHE A 98 -3.95 2.90 -6.34
N ASP A 99 -3.71 1.61 -6.42
CA ASP A 99 -3.24 0.83 -5.28
C ASP A 99 -1.72 0.75 -5.34
N ILE A 100 -1.06 1.31 -4.33
CA ILE A 100 0.37 1.19 -4.12
C ILE A 100 0.59 0.21 -2.97
N THR A 101 0.93 -1.04 -3.31
CA THR A 101 1.13 -2.09 -2.32
C THR A 101 2.59 -2.12 -1.86
N PHE A 102 2.83 -1.87 -0.57
CA PHE A 102 4.14 -1.96 0.07
C PHE A 102 4.26 -3.26 0.83
N SER A 103 5.13 -4.17 0.37
CA SER A 103 5.33 -5.45 1.04
C SER A 103 6.70 -5.54 1.69
N ALA A 104 6.73 -5.90 2.97
CA ALA A 104 7.97 -6.04 3.72
C ALA A 104 8.80 -7.25 3.26
N PRO A 105 10.14 -7.24 3.49
CA PRO A 105 10.95 -8.45 3.43
C PRO A 105 10.39 -9.58 4.31
N LYS A 106 10.73 -10.83 3.99
CA LYS A 106 10.14 -11.97 4.69
C LYS A 106 10.57 -12.00 6.16
N SER A 107 11.84 -11.74 6.48
CA SER A 107 12.32 -11.65 7.88
C SER A 107 11.55 -10.59 8.68
N VAL A 108 11.23 -9.44 8.09
CA VAL A 108 10.44 -8.39 8.74
C VAL A 108 9.01 -8.88 9.01
N SER A 109 8.41 -9.60 8.05
CA SER A 109 7.08 -10.21 8.24
C SER A 109 7.11 -11.24 9.37
N LEU A 110 8.15 -12.07 9.43
CA LEU A 110 8.30 -13.08 10.49
C LEU A 110 8.53 -12.42 11.85
N ALA A 111 9.40 -11.43 11.96
CA ALA A 111 9.66 -10.71 13.20
C ALA A 111 8.40 -10.00 13.73
N ALA A 112 7.64 -9.37 12.84
CA ALA A 112 6.42 -8.66 13.19
C ALA A 112 5.28 -9.59 13.63
N LEU A 113 5.22 -10.82 13.11
CA LEU A 113 4.01 -11.65 13.15
C LEU A 113 4.17 -12.99 13.86
N LEU A 114 5.38 -13.53 13.98
CA LEU A 114 5.57 -14.79 14.69
C LEU A 114 5.71 -14.53 16.19
N PRO A 115 4.92 -15.24 17.03
CA PRO A 115 5.13 -15.24 18.47
C PRO A 115 6.52 -15.73 18.85
N THR A 116 7.14 -15.06 19.80
CA THR A 116 8.38 -15.49 20.48
C THR A 116 8.20 -15.41 21.99
N ALA A 117 9.13 -15.95 22.76
CA ALA A 117 9.12 -15.83 24.22
C ALA A 117 9.11 -14.35 24.67
N GLN A 118 9.84 -13.49 23.95
CA GLN A 118 9.90 -12.05 24.20
C GLN A 118 8.69 -11.30 23.64
N HIS A 119 8.10 -11.80 22.55
CA HIS A 119 6.99 -11.15 21.84
C HIS A 119 5.85 -12.15 21.59
N PRO A 120 5.00 -12.46 22.59
CA PRO A 120 3.96 -13.50 22.46
C PRO A 120 2.88 -13.21 21.41
N ARG A 121 2.79 -11.97 20.92
CA ARG A 121 1.86 -11.53 19.86
C ARG A 121 2.60 -10.92 18.66
N GLY A 122 3.84 -11.36 18.43
CA GLY A 122 4.72 -10.76 17.45
C GLY A 122 5.23 -9.37 17.87
N ASP A 123 6.19 -8.86 17.11
CA ASP A 123 6.89 -7.63 17.46
C ASP A 123 6.16 -6.37 16.94
N ARG A 124 5.45 -5.71 17.86
CA ARG A 124 4.71 -4.47 17.59
C ARG A 124 5.62 -3.30 17.23
N ALA A 125 6.91 -3.31 17.59
CA ALA A 125 7.84 -2.27 17.19
C ALA A 125 8.18 -2.39 15.70
N VAL A 126 8.40 -3.61 15.21
CA VAL A 126 8.60 -3.89 13.78
C VAL A 126 7.39 -3.48 12.94
N LEU A 127 6.17 -3.76 13.43
CA LEU A 127 4.93 -3.31 12.79
C LEU A 127 4.86 -1.78 12.67
N ARG A 128 5.26 -1.03 13.71
CA ARG A 128 5.30 0.44 13.65
C ARG A 128 6.34 0.93 12.66
N CYS A 129 7.54 0.32 12.60
CA CYS A 129 8.55 0.67 11.60
C CYS A 129 8.02 0.50 10.17
N HIS A 130 7.23 -0.56 9.91
CA HIS A 130 6.54 -0.74 8.63
C HIS A 130 5.57 0.38 8.33
N ASP A 131 4.64 0.68 9.25
CA ASP A 131 3.63 1.73 9.04
C ASP A 131 4.27 3.09 8.78
N GLU A 132 5.31 3.43 9.55
CA GLU A 132 6.02 4.69 9.40
C GLU A 132 6.81 4.75 8.09
N ALA A 133 7.41 3.64 7.64
CA ALA A 133 8.08 3.58 6.34
C ALA A 133 7.10 3.72 5.16
N VAL A 134 5.89 3.17 5.28
CA VAL A 134 4.81 3.37 4.30
C VAL A 134 4.42 4.84 4.24
N ARG A 135 4.18 5.50 5.39
CA ARG A 135 3.85 6.93 5.44
C ARG A 135 4.96 7.79 4.85
N GLY A 136 6.22 7.53 5.22
CA GLY A 136 7.37 8.25 4.67
C GLY A 136 7.50 8.09 3.15
N ALA A 137 7.21 6.90 2.60
CA ALA A 137 7.19 6.69 1.16
C ALA A 137 6.06 7.47 0.47
N LEU A 138 4.89 7.58 1.09
CA LEU A 138 3.77 8.38 0.57
C LEU A 138 4.07 9.88 0.62
N ASP A 139 4.65 10.37 1.72
CA ASP A 139 5.09 11.77 1.82
C ASP A 139 6.11 12.10 0.74
N TRP A 140 7.06 11.19 0.50
CA TRP A 140 8.04 11.35 -0.57
C TRP A 140 7.42 11.35 -1.97
N ILE A 141 6.44 10.47 -2.24
CA ILE A 141 5.66 10.50 -3.50
C ILE A 141 4.95 11.84 -3.65
N GLU A 142 4.31 12.32 -2.58
CA GLU A 142 3.56 13.57 -2.57
C GLU A 142 4.44 14.77 -2.91
N GLU A 143 5.71 14.77 -2.45
CA GLU A 143 6.65 15.84 -2.74
C GLU A 143 7.28 15.78 -4.14
N THR A 144 7.58 14.57 -4.62
CA THR A 144 8.53 14.40 -5.74
C THR A 144 7.90 13.86 -7.02
N MET A 145 6.78 13.14 -6.93
CA MET A 145 6.22 12.40 -8.06
C MET A 145 4.78 12.75 -8.40
N LEU A 146 4.09 13.48 -7.53
CA LEU A 146 2.69 13.79 -7.72
C LEU A 146 2.52 14.82 -8.85
N GLN A 147 1.74 14.44 -9.86
CA GLN A 147 1.46 15.28 -11.02
C GLN A 147 -0.03 15.35 -11.31
N THR A 148 -0.43 16.40 -12.02
CA THR A 148 -1.74 16.52 -12.65
C THR A 148 -1.61 17.12 -14.05
N ARG A 149 -2.72 17.27 -14.77
CA ARG A 149 -2.77 17.91 -16.09
C ARG A 149 -3.24 19.35 -15.96
N GLY A 150 -2.37 20.26 -16.39
CA GLY A 150 -2.71 21.67 -16.57
C GLY A 150 -3.51 21.89 -17.86
N TRP A 151 -3.80 23.16 -18.11
CA TRP A 151 -4.30 23.65 -19.39
C TRP A 151 -3.48 24.87 -19.78
N ASP A 152 -2.90 24.83 -20.97
CA ASP A 152 -2.19 25.95 -21.57
C ASP A 152 -3.06 26.48 -22.72
N PRO A 153 -3.63 27.71 -22.58
CA PRO A 153 -4.50 28.29 -23.60
C PRO A 153 -3.75 28.69 -24.87
N GLU A 154 -2.46 29.06 -24.77
CA GLU A 154 -1.66 29.52 -25.91
C GLU A 154 -1.30 28.35 -26.81
N THR A 155 -0.80 27.26 -26.24
CA THR A 155 -0.41 26.08 -27.01
C THR A 155 -1.57 25.10 -27.24
N ARG A 156 -2.71 25.32 -26.58
CA ARG A 156 -3.87 24.40 -26.51
C ARG A 156 -3.49 22.99 -26.02
N ARG A 157 -2.44 22.88 -25.19
CA ARG A 157 -1.92 21.61 -24.67
C ARG A 157 -2.31 21.39 -23.20
N ARG A 158 -2.13 20.14 -22.76
CA ARG A 158 -2.33 19.71 -21.36
C ARG A 158 -1.00 19.26 -20.76
N PRO A 159 -0.11 20.20 -20.40
CA PRO A 159 1.18 19.86 -19.80
C PRO A 159 1.00 19.11 -18.47
N ARG A 160 2.02 18.35 -18.09
CA ARG A 160 2.10 17.75 -16.76
C ARG A 160 2.65 18.82 -15.82
N VAL A 161 1.94 19.07 -14.73
CA VAL A 161 2.33 20.05 -13.71
C VAL A 161 2.34 19.36 -12.34
N LYS A 162 3.01 19.96 -11.35
CA LYS A 162 3.04 19.44 -9.98
C LYS A 162 1.62 19.35 -9.42
N GLY A 163 1.30 18.21 -8.81
CA GLY A 163 0.13 18.04 -7.97
C GLY A 163 0.46 18.36 -6.52
N HIS A 164 -0.51 18.87 -5.78
CA HIS A 164 -0.38 19.28 -4.38
C HIS A 164 -1.39 18.49 -3.55
N GLY A 165 -0.91 17.55 -2.73
CA GLY A 165 -1.81 16.71 -1.93
C GLY A 165 -2.19 15.41 -2.60
N LEU A 166 -1.91 14.28 -1.94
CA LEU A 166 -2.56 13.00 -2.22
C LEU A 166 -3.53 12.65 -1.09
N ALA A 167 -4.50 11.79 -1.40
CA ALA A 167 -5.39 11.20 -0.40
C ALA A 167 -5.28 9.68 -0.51
N ALA A 168 -4.69 9.04 0.50
CA ALA A 168 -4.52 7.60 0.56
C ALA A 168 -5.27 6.99 1.74
N ALA A 169 -5.99 5.90 1.49
CA ALA A 169 -6.45 5.00 2.54
C ALA A 169 -5.44 3.85 2.67
N LEU A 170 -4.91 3.66 3.88
CA LEU A 170 -3.93 2.63 4.18
C LEU A 170 -4.65 1.42 4.77
N PHE A 171 -4.41 0.23 4.24
CA PHE A 171 -4.93 -1.02 4.76
C PHE A 171 -3.77 -1.99 4.96
N ARG A 172 -3.39 -2.23 6.22
CA ARG A 172 -2.33 -3.18 6.57
C ARG A 172 -2.89 -4.59 6.68
N HIS A 173 -2.29 -5.51 5.94
CA HIS A 173 -2.55 -6.95 5.97
C HIS A 173 -1.30 -7.71 6.41
N VAL A 174 -1.51 -8.91 6.97
CA VAL A 174 -0.47 -9.73 7.62
C VAL A 174 -0.36 -11.13 7.07
N ALA A 175 -1.34 -11.59 6.29
CA ALA A 175 -1.30 -12.90 5.63
C ALA A 175 -1.21 -12.79 4.11
N SER A 176 -0.54 -13.75 3.48
CA SER A 176 -0.65 -13.97 2.05
C SER A 176 -1.90 -14.80 1.72
N ARG A 177 -2.22 -14.97 0.43
CA ARG A 177 -3.32 -15.86 0.00
C ARG A 177 -3.13 -17.32 0.42
N ASP A 178 -1.88 -17.76 0.47
CA ASP A 178 -1.51 -19.12 0.93
C ASP A 178 -1.34 -19.14 2.46
N LEU A 179 -1.93 -18.16 3.14
CA LEU A 179 -1.88 -17.89 4.57
C LEU A 179 -0.50 -17.54 5.12
N ASP A 180 0.62 -17.68 4.41
CA ASP A 180 1.94 -17.34 4.98
C ASP A 180 2.06 -15.92 5.58
N PRO A 181 2.90 -15.72 6.62
CA PRO A 181 3.15 -14.40 7.21
C PRO A 181 3.71 -13.45 6.15
N GLN A 182 2.94 -12.42 5.83
CA GLN A 182 3.26 -11.48 4.79
C GLN A 182 2.75 -10.10 5.19
N LEU A 183 3.61 -9.35 5.87
CA LEU A 183 3.31 -7.97 6.22
C LEU A 183 3.33 -7.09 4.97
N HIS A 184 2.19 -6.48 4.68
CA HIS A 184 2.06 -5.54 3.59
C HIS A 184 0.97 -4.50 3.85
N THR A 185 1.09 -3.34 3.21
CA THR A 185 0.06 -2.31 3.25
C THR A 185 -0.37 -1.97 1.84
N HIS A 186 -1.68 -2.02 1.60
CA HIS A 186 -2.32 -1.41 0.44
C HIS A 186 -2.53 0.07 0.73
N ALA A 187 -1.75 0.93 0.07
CA ALA A 187 -2.00 2.36 0.07
C ALA A 187 -2.86 2.72 -1.14
N VAL A 188 -4.17 2.78 -0.93
CA VAL A 188 -5.14 3.11 -1.97
C VAL A 188 -5.24 4.62 -2.12
N VAL A 189 -4.53 5.14 -3.11
CA VAL A 189 -4.49 6.56 -3.47
C VAL A 189 -5.69 6.87 -4.35
N ALA A 190 -6.61 7.69 -3.85
CA ALA A 190 -7.74 8.14 -4.63
C ALA A 190 -7.27 9.07 -5.76
N ASN A 191 -7.93 9.05 -6.92
CA ASN A 191 -7.51 9.81 -8.09
C ASN A 191 -7.85 11.31 -8.00
N MET A 192 -7.23 11.97 -7.03
CA MET A 192 -7.40 13.39 -6.72
C MET A 192 -6.13 14.01 -6.19
N THR A 193 -5.93 15.25 -6.59
CA THR A 193 -4.90 16.15 -6.11
C THR A 193 -5.35 17.59 -6.37
N ARG A 194 -4.59 18.58 -5.91
CA ARG A 194 -4.83 19.99 -6.22
C ARG A 194 -3.77 20.48 -7.22
N ASP A 195 -4.15 21.37 -8.12
CA ASP A 195 -3.17 22.13 -8.91
C ASP A 195 -2.60 23.31 -8.09
N GLY A 196 -1.68 24.07 -8.69
CA GLY A 196 -1.06 25.24 -8.04
C GLY A 196 -2.04 26.37 -7.69
N GLU A 197 -3.25 26.36 -8.26
CA GLU A 197 -4.34 27.29 -7.93
C GLU A 197 -5.28 26.71 -6.85
N GLY A 198 -4.99 25.52 -6.32
CA GLY A 198 -5.80 24.87 -5.30
C GLY A 198 -7.06 24.18 -5.83
N ARG A 199 -7.23 24.07 -7.15
CA ARG A 199 -8.40 23.41 -7.76
C ARG A 199 -8.21 21.90 -7.75
N TRP A 200 -9.28 21.18 -7.43
CA TRP A 200 -9.29 19.72 -7.48
C TRP A 200 -9.15 19.18 -8.91
N LYS A 201 -8.20 18.28 -9.11
CA LYS A 201 -7.90 17.62 -10.39
C LYS A 201 -7.63 16.14 -10.15
N SER A 202 -7.71 15.35 -11.22
CA SER A 202 -7.24 13.97 -11.20
C SER A 202 -5.71 13.91 -11.24
N ILE A 203 -5.15 12.88 -10.63
CA ILE A 203 -3.71 12.60 -10.67
C ILE A 203 -3.33 12.15 -12.09
N GLU A 204 -2.14 12.57 -12.52
CA GLU A 204 -1.48 12.06 -13.71
C GLU A 204 -0.49 10.95 -13.31
N PRO A 205 -0.79 9.67 -13.61
CA PRO A 205 -0.14 8.54 -12.96
C PRO A 205 1.18 8.09 -13.60
N THR A 206 1.62 8.74 -14.68
CA THR A 206 2.80 8.30 -15.44
C THR A 206 4.05 8.15 -14.57
N LEU A 207 4.31 9.08 -13.65
CA LEU A 207 5.46 8.99 -12.75
C LEU A 207 5.31 7.86 -11.72
N LEU A 208 4.11 7.67 -11.16
CA LEU A 208 3.85 6.59 -10.20
C LEU A 208 4.17 5.22 -10.82
N HIS A 209 3.70 4.97 -12.05
CA HIS A 209 3.97 3.72 -12.77
C HIS A 209 5.44 3.59 -13.18
N ARG A 210 6.02 4.65 -13.77
CA ARG A 210 7.42 4.64 -14.23
C ARG A 210 8.40 4.41 -13.07
N HIS A 211 8.11 4.93 -11.89
CA HIS A 211 9.00 4.91 -10.74
C HIS A 211 8.58 3.92 -9.64
N ALA A 212 7.70 2.96 -9.93
CA ALA A 212 7.27 1.95 -8.94
C ALA A 212 8.45 1.21 -8.27
N ARG A 213 9.50 0.86 -9.03
CA ARG A 213 10.72 0.24 -8.50
C ARG A 213 11.47 1.15 -7.53
N LEU A 214 11.53 2.44 -7.84
CA LEU A 214 12.20 3.46 -7.02
C LEU A 214 11.40 3.75 -5.74
N ILE A 215 10.07 3.86 -5.84
CA ILE A 215 9.16 3.93 -4.68
C ILE A 215 9.41 2.75 -3.73
N GLY A 216 9.50 1.54 -4.28
CA GLY A 216 9.80 0.35 -3.49
C GLY A 216 11.19 0.39 -2.84
N ALA A 217 12.19 0.94 -3.52
CA ALA A 217 13.54 1.10 -2.96
C ALA A 217 13.55 2.12 -1.81
N PHE A 218 12.87 3.26 -1.98
CA PHE A 218 12.73 4.27 -0.93
C PHE A 218 12.06 3.66 0.32
N TYR A 219 10.93 2.97 0.16
CA TYR A 219 10.26 2.29 1.26
C TYR A 219 11.17 1.30 1.99
N ARG A 220 11.94 0.47 1.26
CA ARG A 220 12.86 -0.49 1.89
C ARG A 220 14.00 0.21 2.63
N ASN A 221 14.55 1.28 2.09
CA ASN A 221 15.60 2.05 2.75
C ASN A 221 15.08 2.71 4.04
N GLU A 222 13.88 3.29 3.97
CA GLU A 222 13.24 3.91 5.13
C GLU A 222 12.91 2.88 6.22
N LEU A 223 12.41 1.71 5.81
CA LEU A 223 12.16 0.60 6.74
C LEU A 223 13.45 0.08 7.38
N SER A 224 14.52 -0.12 6.60
CA SER A 224 15.80 -0.59 7.16
C SER A 224 16.38 0.42 8.13
N ARG A 225 16.32 1.71 7.81
CA ARG A 225 16.80 2.79 8.69
C ARG A 225 16.06 2.76 10.03
N ARG A 226 14.72 2.70 10.01
CA ARG A 226 13.89 2.65 11.22
C ARG A 226 14.14 1.39 12.04
N LEU A 227 14.37 0.25 11.42
CA LEU A 227 14.73 -0.99 12.13
C LEU A 227 16.10 -0.85 12.81
N ILE A 228 17.11 -0.30 12.12
CA ILE A 228 18.43 -0.04 12.73
C ILE A 228 18.31 0.88 13.95
N GLU A 229 17.54 1.96 13.84
CA GLU A 229 17.30 2.91 14.94
C GLU A 229 16.60 2.27 16.16
N ARG A 230 15.88 1.16 15.95
CA ARG A 230 15.25 0.37 17.02
C ARG A 230 16.15 -0.76 17.53
N GLY A 231 17.39 -0.87 17.05
CA GLY A 231 18.38 -1.84 17.51
C GLY A 231 18.41 -3.16 16.75
N TYR A 232 17.69 -3.30 15.63
CA TYR A 232 17.78 -4.50 14.81
C TYR A 232 19.00 -4.43 13.89
N SER A 233 19.75 -5.52 13.81
CA SER A 233 20.76 -5.71 12.77
C SER A 233 20.10 -6.14 11.46
N VAL A 234 20.40 -5.45 10.37
CA VAL A 234 19.94 -5.82 9.03
C VAL A 234 21.12 -6.26 8.16
N VAL A 235 20.89 -7.24 7.29
CA VAL A 235 21.88 -7.77 6.36
C VAL A 235 21.42 -7.56 4.92
N PRO A 236 22.34 -7.27 3.97
CA PRO A 236 21.99 -7.16 2.56
C PRO A 236 21.34 -8.44 2.02
N ALA A 237 20.33 -8.28 1.17
CA ALA A 237 19.63 -9.39 0.55
C ALA A 237 19.11 -9.01 -0.84
N MET A 238 18.67 -10.02 -1.58
CA MET A 238 18.10 -9.83 -2.92
C MET A 238 16.62 -10.19 -2.95
N ALA A 239 15.85 -9.33 -3.60
CA ALA A 239 14.44 -9.52 -3.90
C ALA A 239 14.26 -9.72 -5.40
N GLY A 240 14.52 -10.94 -5.90
CA GLY A 240 14.76 -11.14 -7.33
C GLY A 240 16.07 -10.46 -7.72
N ARG A 241 16.05 -9.57 -8.72
CA ARG A 241 17.23 -8.79 -9.14
C ARG A 241 17.37 -7.44 -8.42
N LEU A 242 16.48 -7.12 -7.47
CA LEU A 242 16.50 -5.84 -6.78
C LEU A 242 17.16 -5.95 -5.41
N GLN A 243 17.93 -4.92 -5.06
CA GLN A 243 18.52 -4.77 -3.73
C GLN A 243 17.44 -4.65 -2.65
N SER A 244 17.65 -5.38 -1.56
CA SER A 244 16.79 -5.50 -0.40
C SER A 244 17.66 -5.74 0.84
N PHE A 245 17.01 -6.01 1.97
CA PHE A 245 17.65 -6.46 3.19
C PHE A 245 16.79 -7.54 3.86
N GLU A 246 17.36 -8.21 4.85
CA GLU A 246 16.65 -9.04 5.83
C GLU A 246 17.15 -8.69 7.25
N ILE A 247 16.38 -8.96 8.29
CA ILE A 247 16.81 -8.87 9.69
C ILE A 247 17.74 -10.06 9.98
N ALA A 248 18.88 -9.79 10.65
CA ALA A 248 19.81 -10.84 11.08
C ALA A 248 19.12 -11.84 12.02
N GLY A 249 19.51 -13.12 11.95
CA GLY A 249 18.90 -14.20 12.72
C GLY A 249 17.70 -14.88 12.04
N TYR A 250 17.19 -14.34 10.93
CA TYR A 250 16.19 -15.00 10.08
C TYR A 250 16.87 -15.62 8.86
N ASP A 251 17.38 -16.84 9.02
CA ASP A 251 18.12 -17.53 7.96
C ASP A 251 17.26 -17.81 6.71
N LYS A 252 17.93 -18.25 5.63
CA LYS A 252 17.25 -18.53 4.37
C LYS A 252 16.27 -19.70 4.47
N ALA A 253 16.61 -20.74 5.22
CA ALA A 253 15.76 -21.93 5.34
C ALA A 253 14.42 -21.58 6.02
N LEU A 254 14.47 -20.81 7.09
CA LEU A 254 13.31 -20.29 7.80
C LEU A 254 12.46 -19.40 6.88
N ARG A 255 13.07 -18.45 6.18
CA ARG A 255 12.33 -17.57 5.24
C ARG A 255 11.67 -18.35 4.11
N ASP A 256 12.35 -19.36 3.57
CA ASP A 256 11.83 -20.20 2.50
C ASP A 256 10.69 -21.10 2.99
N ALA A 257 10.73 -21.57 4.24
CA ALA A 257 9.66 -22.36 4.85
C ALA A 257 8.31 -21.61 4.80
N PHE A 258 8.33 -20.30 5.05
CA PHE A 258 7.17 -19.40 5.05
C PHE A 258 6.97 -18.64 3.72
N SER A 259 7.42 -19.20 2.59
CA SER A 259 7.33 -18.60 1.26
C SER A 259 6.69 -19.54 0.23
N THR A 260 5.60 -20.22 0.60
CA THR A 260 4.86 -21.19 -0.23
C THR A 260 4.43 -20.62 -1.58
N ARG A 261 3.85 -19.41 -1.61
CA ARG A 261 3.45 -18.75 -2.86
C ARG A 261 4.61 -18.57 -3.84
N ARG A 262 5.78 -18.21 -3.32
CA ARG A 262 6.99 -18.03 -4.13
C ARG A 262 7.45 -19.36 -4.71
N LYS A 263 7.41 -20.44 -3.92
CA LYS A 263 7.71 -21.80 -4.38
C LYS A 263 6.76 -22.24 -5.49
N ALA A 264 5.45 -22.03 -5.32
CA ALA A 264 4.44 -22.34 -6.34
C ALA A 264 4.66 -21.57 -7.65
N ILE A 265 4.99 -20.27 -7.58
CA ILE A 265 5.33 -19.47 -8.77
C ILE A 265 6.58 -20.01 -9.47
N LEU A 266 7.62 -20.37 -8.70
CA LEU A 266 8.86 -20.90 -9.27
C LEU A 266 8.66 -22.26 -9.93
N ALA A 267 7.94 -23.18 -9.27
CA ALA A 267 7.60 -24.48 -9.82
C ALA A 267 6.81 -24.34 -11.13
N TRP A 268 5.84 -23.41 -11.19
CA TRP A 268 5.07 -23.16 -12.40
C TRP A 268 5.90 -22.54 -13.53
N ILE A 269 6.85 -21.64 -13.23
CA ILE A 269 7.79 -21.11 -14.23
C ILE A 269 8.66 -22.23 -14.80
N ASP A 270 9.20 -23.08 -13.93
CA ASP A 270 10.07 -24.20 -14.31
C ASP A 270 9.26 -25.24 -15.13
N GLU A 271 8.01 -25.54 -14.76
CA GLU A 271 7.08 -26.42 -15.51
C GLU A 271 6.79 -25.90 -16.91
N LYS A 272 6.62 -24.58 -17.07
CA LYS A 272 6.34 -23.95 -18.37
C LYS A 272 7.58 -23.76 -19.23
N GLY A 273 8.77 -24.13 -18.73
CA GLY A 273 10.04 -23.90 -19.43
C GLY A 273 10.32 -22.41 -19.67
N TRP A 274 9.72 -21.54 -18.85
CA TRP A 274 9.90 -20.10 -18.99
C TRP A 274 11.19 -19.68 -18.31
N GLU A 275 11.97 -18.84 -18.99
CA GLU A 275 13.07 -18.19 -18.33
C GLU A 275 12.55 -17.30 -17.21
N ARG A 276 13.27 -17.29 -16.09
CA ARG A 276 12.94 -16.45 -14.94
C ARG A 276 13.14 -14.99 -15.36
N GLY A 277 12.05 -14.37 -15.83
CA GLY A 277 12.03 -12.99 -16.35
C GLY A 277 12.64 -11.97 -15.38
N GLU A 278 13.28 -10.97 -15.99
CA GLU A 278 14.23 -10.00 -15.42
C GLU A 278 13.63 -8.90 -14.51
#